data_AF-A0A327Z5Z3-F1
#
_entry.id   AF-A0A327Z5Z3-F1
#
_cell.length_a   1.000
_cell.length_b   1.000
_cell.length_c   1.000
_cell.angle_alpha   90.00
_cell.angle_beta   90.00
_cell.angle_gamma   90.00
#
_symmetry.space_group_name_H-M   'P 1'
#
loop_
_entity.id
_entity.type
_entity.pdbx_description
1 polymer ?
#
loop_
_entity_poly.entity_id
_entity_poly.type
_entity_poly.pdbx_seq_one_letter_code
_entity_poly.pdbx_strand_id
1 'polypeptide(L)'
;MKSRLVAVVSWILVLAGGSAPAAPPRGAGESRFDLVAAAARLDALHISIAGDLAELRATQLLNYHRVEGGTAECMRAHGRPYNKLPYADFYRDFTDADLGYGNGRATIVDSLTAGTRRFELNEYAGVHLRQAGVTDDVPVRPEDVGVLNGCRSPYEYRSYLDVDPPAGAYELAAFEDMLAPVYRDRTVVDAWRGYDDCMRSRHGYDVGDDRSDFLFAWRFEGVPDSPEWRRGLAEMKAIFAADVDCRRPAYTAAMRLVDQRLDAWKEKHRSELLAIRREWRNRVAAAAKLPR
;
A
#
# COMPACT_ATOMS: atom_id res chain seq x y z
N MET A 1 38.54 -60.06 20.33
CA MET A 1 39.20 -60.40 19.05
C MET A 1 38.45 -59.73 17.91
N LYS A 2 39.19 -59.18 16.93
CA LYS A 2 38.77 -58.35 15.77
C LYS A 2 38.53 -56.87 16.14
N SER A 3 39.54 -56.00 16.05
CA SER A 3 40.20 -55.43 14.85
C SER A 3 39.25 -54.48 14.11
N ARG A 4 39.39 -53.15 14.24
CA ARG A 4 40.44 -52.21 13.75
C ARG A 4 40.21 -51.73 12.31
N LEU A 5 40.61 -50.46 12.09
CA LEU A 5 41.13 -49.86 10.84
C LEU A 5 40.05 -49.37 9.84
N VAL A 6 40.10 -48.16 9.24
CA VAL A 6 41.16 -47.16 9.08
C VAL A 6 40.52 -45.77 8.84
N ALA A 7 41.02 -44.75 9.53
CA ALA A 7 41.09 -43.37 9.03
C ALA A 7 42.54 -43.12 8.55
N VAL A 8 42.70 -42.56 7.36
CA VAL A 8 43.96 -42.04 6.77
C VAL A 8 43.55 -40.72 6.11
N VAL A 9 43.82 -39.55 6.70
CA VAL A 9 45.09 -38.79 6.77
C VAL A 9 45.65 -38.47 5.38
N SER A 10 45.63 -37.19 4.99
CA SER A 10 46.89 -36.42 4.84
C SER A 10 46.64 -34.98 4.42
N TRP A 11 47.23 -34.09 5.22
CA TRP A 11 47.58 -32.72 4.92
C TRP A 11 48.75 -32.66 3.95
N ILE A 12 48.76 -31.69 3.05
CA ILE A 12 50.00 -31.07 2.55
C ILE A 12 49.83 -29.55 2.63
N LEU A 13 50.60 -28.97 3.56
CA LEU A 13 50.94 -27.56 3.65
C LEU A 13 52.20 -27.36 2.80
N VAL A 14 52.18 -26.38 1.89
CA VAL A 14 53.42 -25.78 1.34
C VAL A 14 53.29 -24.28 1.51
N LEU A 15 54.06 -23.74 2.45
CA LEU A 15 54.44 -22.34 2.54
C LEU A 15 55.70 -22.16 1.71
N ALA A 16 55.64 -21.32 0.68
CA ALA A 16 56.81 -20.70 0.08
C ALA A 16 56.49 -19.22 -0.14
N GLY A 17 57.26 -18.36 0.55
CA GLY A 17 57.15 -16.92 0.47
C GLY A 17 57.67 -16.39 -0.87
N GLY A 18 56.94 -15.43 -1.42
CA GLY A 18 57.36 -14.56 -2.51
C GLY A 18 56.75 -13.18 -2.27
N SER A 19 57.61 -12.20 -2.04
CA SER A 19 57.25 -10.79 -1.92
C SER A 19 56.95 -10.19 -3.31
N ALA A 20 55.87 -9.40 -3.39
CA ALA A 20 55.48 -8.39 -4.39
C ALA A 20 54.21 -8.70 -5.23
N PRO A 21 53.46 -7.68 -5.71
CA PRO A 21 53.30 -6.31 -5.22
C PRO A 21 51.97 -6.14 -4.47
N ALA A 22 51.81 -5.01 -3.76
CA ALA A 22 50.53 -4.59 -3.20
C ALA A 22 49.44 -4.69 -4.27
N ALA A 23 48.43 -5.51 -3.99
CA ALA A 23 47.20 -5.48 -4.76
C ALA A 23 46.71 -4.02 -4.77
N PRO A 24 46.30 -3.47 -5.94
CA PRO A 24 45.70 -2.15 -5.95
C PRO A 24 44.54 -2.19 -4.95
N PRO A 25 44.28 -1.08 -4.22
CA PRO A 25 43.10 -1.02 -3.38
C PRO A 25 41.95 -1.42 -4.30
N ARG A 26 41.18 -2.44 -3.89
CA ARG A 26 39.86 -2.65 -4.45
C ARG A 26 39.20 -1.30 -4.27
N GLY A 27 39.10 -0.52 -5.34
CA GLY A 27 38.16 0.55 -5.42
C GLY A 27 36.86 -0.13 -5.03
N ALA A 28 36.37 0.18 -3.84
CA ALA A 28 34.99 0.00 -3.51
C ALA A 28 34.29 0.87 -4.56
N GLY A 29 33.98 0.26 -5.72
CA GLY A 29 33.05 0.82 -6.64
C GLY A 29 31.82 1.03 -5.80
N GLU A 30 31.51 2.29 -5.52
CA GLU A 30 30.28 2.67 -4.84
C GLU A 30 29.19 1.83 -5.47
N SER A 31 28.60 0.94 -4.68
CA SER A 31 27.42 0.19 -5.10
C SER A 31 26.45 1.23 -5.62
N ARG A 32 26.24 1.28 -6.93
CA ARG A 32 25.33 2.24 -7.55
C ARG A 32 23.98 1.94 -6.93
N PHE A 33 23.48 2.90 -6.15
CA PHE A 33 22.18 2.77 -5.52
C PHE A 33 21.12 2.41 -6.57
N ASP A 34 20.49 1.26 -6.40
CA ASP A 34 19.42 0.77 -7.28
C ASP A 34 18.07 1.23 -6.73
N LEU A 35 17.56 2.31 -7.31
CA LEU A 35 16.28 2.91 -6.92
C LEU A 35 15.12 1.93 -7.10
N VAL A 36 15.13 1.12 -8.16
CA VAL A 36 14.03 0.20 -8.47
C VAL A 36 14.02 -0.93 -7.45
N ALA A 37 15.19 -1.47 -7.11
CA ALA A 37 15.31 -2.50 -6.08
C ALA A 37 14.87 -1.97 -4.70
N ALA A 38 15.31 -0.76 -4.31
CA ALA A 38 14.90 -0.14 -3.05
C ALA A 38 13.38 0.10 -2.97
N ALA A 39 12.78 0.60 -4.05
CA ALA A 39 11.32 0.79 -4.13
C ALA A 39 10.59 -0.55 -4.01
N ALA A 40 10.99 -1.57 -4.75
CA ALA A 40 10.38 -2.90 -4.68
C ALA A 40 10.48 -3.52 -3.28
N ARG A 41 11.59 -3.30 -2.57
CA ARG A 41 11.74 -3.76 -1.17
C ARG A 41 10.76 -3.05 -0.23
N LEU A 42 10.57 -1.75 -0.39
CA LEU A 42 9.62 -0.97 0.42
C LEU A 42 8.17 -1.35 0.08
N ASP A 43 7.84 -1.56 -1.21
CA ASP A 43 6.54 -2.07 -1.65
C ASP A 43 6.24 -3.44 -1.07
N ALA A 44 7.19 -4.37 -1.14
CA ALA A 44 7.03 -5.70 -0.55
C ALA A 44 6.80 -5.62 0.97
N LEU A 45 7.49 -4.72 1.67
CA LEU A 45 7.25 -4.48 3.09
C LEU A 45 5.86 -3.89 3.34
N HIS A 46 5.46 -2.88 2.58
CA HIS A 46 4.14 -2.27 2.71
C HIS A 46 3.03 -3.29 2.47
N ILE A 47 3.10 -4.07 1.38
CA ILE A 47 2.16 -5.16 1.09
C ILE A 47 2.15 -6.19 2.24
N SER A 48 3.32 -6.53 2.79
CA SER A 48 3.36 -7.49 3.91
C SER A 48 2.62 -6.99 5.17
N ILE A 49 2.55 -5.68 5.36
CA ILE A 49 1.87 -5.02 6.49
C ILE A 49 0.39 -4.80 6.16
N ALA A 50 0.11 -4.10 5.05
CA ALA A 50 -1.21 -3.65 4.63
C ALA A 50 -2.07 -4.75 3.98
N GLY A 51 -1.46 -5.88 3.64
CA GLY A 51 -2.11 -7.01 2.95
C GLY A 51 -1.88 -6.98 1.44
N ASP A 52 -1.72 -8.16 0.85
CA ASP A 52 -1.82 -8.34 -0.60
C ASP A 52 -3.28 -8.29 -1.09
N LEU A 53 -3.48 -8.31 -2.40
CA LEU A 53 -4.81 -8.22 -3.00
C LEU A 53 -5.75 -9.34 -2.54
N ALA A 54 -5.24 -10.56 -2.39
CA ALA A 54 -6.04 -11.69 -1.94
C ALA A 54 -6.48 -11.52 -0.48
N GLU A 55 -5.60 -10.98 0.36
CA GLU A 55 -5.83 -10.68 1.77
C GLU A 55 -6.84 -9.54 1.98
N LEU A 56 -6.71 -8.47 1.19
CA LEU A 56 -7.65 -7.36 1.17
C LEU A 56 -9.04 -7.82 0.73
N ARG A 57 -9.15 -8.58 -0.38
CA ARG A 57 -10.42 -9.16 -0.85
C ARG A 57 -11.04 -10.11 0.18
N ALA A 58 -10.24 -10.95 0.81
CA ALA A 58 -10.71 -11.85 1.86
C ALA A 58 -11.32 -11.08 3.03
N THR A 59 -10.68 -9.99 3.45
CA THR A 59 -11.17 -9.18 4.57
C THR A 59 -12.37 -8.34 4.17
N GLN A 60 -12.42 -7.84 2.93
CA GLN A 60 -13.61 -7.20 2.38
C GLN A 60 -14.81 -8.15 2.42
N LEU A 61 -14.64 -9.41 2.03
CA LEU A 61 -15.69 -10.42 2.08
C LEU A 61 -16.13 -10.73 3.52
N LEU A 62 -15.18 -10.84 4.45
CA LEU A 62 -15.49 -10.99 5.88
C LEU A 62 -16.30 -9.81 6.43
N ASN A 63 -15.89 -8.59 6.08
CA ASN A 63 -16.59 -7.37 6.47
C ASN A 63 -18.00 -7.31 5.90
N TYR A 64 -18.19 -7.68 4.63
CA TYR A 64 -19.51 -7.78 4.02
C TYR A 64 -20.41 -8.75 4.81
N HIS A 65 -19.95 -9.97 5.08
CA HIS A 65 -20.74 -10.96 5.82
C HIS A 65 -21.00 -10.54 7.27
N ARG A 66 -20.06 -9.85 7.91
CA ARG A 66 -20.24 -9.28 9.24
C ARG A 66 -21.34 -8.22 9.25
N VAL A 67 -21.29 -7.26 8.32
CA VAL A 67 -22.21 -6.11 8.26
C VAL A 67 -23.59 -6.53 7.76
N GLU A 68 -23.67 -7.11 6.56
CA GLU A 68 -24.95 -7.48 5.94
C GLU A 68 -25.57 -8.71 6.62
N GLY A 69 -24.74 -9.66 7.07
CA GLY A 69 -25.19 -10.80 7.87
C GLY A 69 -25.74 -10.40 9.23
N GLY A 70 -24.98 -9.60 9.98
CA GLY A 70 -25.39 -9.09 11.29
C GLY A 70 -26.67 -8.23 11.21
N THR A 71 -26.74 -7.34 10.23
CA THR A 71 -27.94 -6.51 9.99
C THR A 71 -29.15 -7.37 9.65
N ALA A 72 -29.00 -8.36 8.76
CA ALA A 72 -30.09 -9.26 8.39
C ALA A 72 -30.59 -10.11 9.56
N GLU A 73 -29.69 -10.59 10.42
CA GLU A 73 -30.04 -11.35 11.62
C GLU A 73 -30.79 -10.48 12.64
N CYS A 74 -30.32 -9.26 12.87
CA CYS A 74 -30.97 -8.30 13.76
C CYS A 74 -32.37 -7.90 13.24
N MET A 75 -32.50 -7.56 11.96
CA MET A 75 -33.80 -7.23 11.35
C MET A 75 -34.79 -8.38 11.46
N ARG A 76 -34.33 -9.62 11.23
CA ARG A 76 -35.15 -10.83 11.41
C ARG A 76 -35.60 -11.02 12.86
N ALA A 77 -34.73 -10.75 13.84
CA ALA A 77 -35.08 -10.81 15.26
C ALA A 77 -36.16 -9.79 15.64
N HIS A 78 -36.22 -8.64 14.95
CA HIS A 78 -37.30 -7.65 15.06
C HIS A 78 -38.53 -7.97 14.18
N GLY A 79 -38.57 -9.13 13.52
CA GLY A 79 -39.66 -9.52 12.63
C GLY A 79 -39.81 -8.61 11.41
N ARG A 80 -38.70 -8.00 10.95
CA ARG A 80 -38.69 -7.11 9.78
C ARG A 80 -38.01 -7.77 8.58
N PRO A 81 -38.56 -7.60 7.37
CA PRO A 81 -37.88 -8.04 6.16
C PRO A 81 -36.64 -7.19 5.93
N TYR A 82 -35.57 -7.82 5.47
CA TYR A 82 -34.34 -7.13 5.06
C TYR A 82 -33.68 -7.92 3.94
N ASN A 83 -33.50 -7.25 2.81
CA ASN A 83 -32.73 -7.78 1.69
C ASN A 83 -31.32 -7.20 1.79
N LYS A 84 -30.34 -8.08 1.93
CA LYS A 84 -28.93 -7.67 1.94
C LYS A 84 -28.59 -6.98 0.62
N LEU A 85 -27.73 -5.99 0.70
CA LEU A 85 -27.08 -5.46 -0.49
C LEU A 85 -26.23 -6.56 -1.12
N PRO A 86 -26.07 -6.60 -2.45
CA PRO A 86 -25.18 -7.58 -3.08
C PRO A 86 -23.72 -7.33 -2.67
N TYR A 87 -22.92 -8.39 -2.65
CA TYR A 87 -21.46 -8.25 -2.54
C TYR A 87 -20.89 -7.78 -3.87
N ALA A 88 -20.02 -6.78 -3.84
CA ALA A 88 -19.17 -6.43 -4.97
C ALA A 88 -17.73 -6.18 -4.50
N ASP A 89 -16.79 -6.75 -5.26
CA ASP A 89 -15.36 -6.63 -4.98
C ASP A 89 -14.85 -5.24 -5.39
N PHE A 90 -14.44 -4.43 -4.41
CA PHE A 90 -13.85 -3.11 -4.65
C PHE A 90 -12.53 -3.23 -5.39
N TYR A 91 -11.77 -4.28 -5.07
CA TYR A 91 -10.45 -4.50 -5.61
C TYR A 91 -10.46 -5.34 -6.89
N ARG A 92 -11.61 -5.55 -7.53
CA ARG A 92 -11.77 -6.43 -8.70
C ARG A 92 -10.73 -6.17 -9.79
N ASP A 93 -10.48 -4.89 -10.07
CA ASP A 93 -9.63 -4.44 -11.19
C ASP A 93 -8.22 -4.04 -10.74
N PHE A 94 -7.89 -4.25 -9.46
CA PHE A 94 -6.59 -3.94 -8.87
C PHE A 94 -5.61 -5.11 -9.04
N THR A 95 -4.33 -4.79 -8.98
CA THR A 95 -3.20 -5.72 -8.86
C THR A 95 -2.36 -5.37 -7.63
N ASP A 96 -1.47 -6.25 -7.18
CA ASP A 96 -0.59 -5.95 -6.03
C ASP A 96 0.29 -4.71 -6.27
N ALA A 97 0.64 -4.42 -7.53
CA ALA A 97 1.37 -3.20 -7.89
C ALA A 97 0.57 -1.91 -7.62
N ASP A 98 -0.75 -2.01 -7.49
CA ASP A 98 -1.64 -0.88 -7.20
C ASP A 98 -1.80 -0.63 -5.68
N LEU A 99 -1.36 -1.58 -4.85
CA LEU A 99 -1.51 -1.57 -3.40
C LEU A 99 -0.30 -0.99 -2.66
N GLY A 100 0.83 -0.79 -3.36
CA GLY A 100 2.11 -0.35 -2.80
C GLY A 100 2.07 0.90 -1.92
N TYR A 101 3.23 1.28 -1.38
CA TYR A 101 3.30 2.41 -0.44
C TYR A 101 2.97 3.75 -1.13
N GLY A 102 2.24 4.62 -0.43
CA GLY A 102 1.84 5.94 -0.94
C GLY A 102 0.32 6.15 -1.01
N ASN A 103 -0.40 5.74 0.03
CA ASN A 103 -1.87 5.73 0.10
C ASN A 103 -2.53 7.12 0.28
N GLY A 104 -2.02 8.16 -0.39
CA GLY A 104 -2.71 9.46 -0.49
C GLY A 104 -2.11 10.59 0.35
N ARG A 105 -0.92 10.40 0.91
CA ARG A 105 -0.12 11.52 1.44
C ARG A 105 0.98 11.77 0.43
N ALA A 106 0.93 12.88 -0.28
CA ALA A 106 1.95 13.27 -1.24
C ALA A 106 3.29 13.49 -0.50
N THR A 107 4.02 12.42 -0.25
CA THR A 107 5.28 12.44 0.52
C THR A 107 6.48 12.41 -0.41
N ILE A 108 7.68 12.64 0.11
CA ILE A 108 8.92 12.53 -0.68
C ILE A 108 9.23 11.06 -1.03
N VAL A 109 8.60 10.11 -0.34
CA VAL A 109 8.87 8.67 -0.41
C VAL A 109 7.66 7.87 -0.90
N ASP A 110 6.68 8.47 -1.57
CA ASP A 110 5.57 7.74 -2.18
C ASP A 110 5.97 7.17 -3.56
N SER A 111 5.31 6.11 -4.02
CA SER A 111 5.60 5.52 -5.34
C SER A 111 5.57 6.57 -6.45
N LEU A 112 6.60 6.57 -7.31
CA LEU A 112 6.72 7.46 -8.47
C LEU A 112 5.63 7.23 -9.54
N THR A 113 4.78 6.21 -9.43
CA THR A 113 3.81 5.90 -10.49
C THR A 113 2.46 5.39 -9.99
N ALA A 114 2.36 4.94 -8.73
CA ALA A 114 1.12 4.34 -8.23
C ALA A 114 0.01 5.37 -7.91
N GLY A 115 0.34 6.63 -7.63
CA GLY A 115 -0.62 7.64 -7.17
C GLY A 115 -1.81 7.84 -8.12
N THR A 116 -1.56 8.13 -9.40
CA THR A 116 -2.64 8.35 -10.38
C THR A 116 -3.40 7.07 -10.70
N ARG A 117 -2.69 5.94 -10.81
CA ARG A 117 -3.30 4.66 -11.17
C ARG A 117 -4.23 4.18 -10.06
N ARG A 118 -3.84 4.34 -8.80
CA ARG A 118 -4.69 4.02 -7.65
C ARG A 118 -5.89 4.96 -7.56
N PHE A 119 -5.70 6.26 -7.82
CA PHE A 119 -6.83 7.20 -7.89
C PHE A 119 -7.84 6.76 -8.96
N GLU A 120 -7.36 6.49 -10.18
CA GLU A 120 -8.18 5.99 -11.28
C GLU A 120 -8.92 4.70 -10.92
N LEU A 121 -8.25 3.73 -10.29
CA LEU A 121 -8.86 2.47 -9.88
C LEU A 121 -9.90 2.66 -8.76
N ASN A 122 -9.66 3.54 -7.79
CA ASN A 122 -10.65 3.87 -6.75
C ASN A 122 -11.93 4.44 -7.36
N GLU A 123 -11.79 5.30 -8.35
CA GLU A 123 -12.92 5.88 -9.07
C GLU A 123 -13.72 4.82 -9.85
N TYR A 124 -13.03 3.98 -10.63
CA TYR A 124 -13.67 2.87 -11.34
C TYR A 124 -14.35 1.88 -10.38
N ALA A 125 -13.74 1.61 -9.23
CA ALA A 125 -14.34 0.79 -8.19
C ALA A 125 -15.62 1.42 -7.65
N GLY A 126 -15.61 2.72 -7.32
CA GLY A 126 -16.81 3.44 -6.87
C GLY A 126 -17.98 3.36 -7.86
N VAL A 127 -17.68 3.36 -9.15
CA VAL A 127 -18.67 3.20 -10.23
C VAL A 127 -19.19 1.78 -10.27
N HIS A 128 -18.29 0.80 -10.21
CA HIS A 128 -18.69 -0.61 -10.21
C HIS A 128 -19.62 -0.91 -9.04
N LEU A 129 -19.33 -0.37 -7.85
CA LEU A 129 -20.18 -0.49 -6.68
C LEU A 129 -21.57 0.12 -6.88
N ARG A 130 -21.66 1.32 -7.47
CA ARG A 130 -22.93 1.95 -7.85
C ARG A 130 -23.71 1.09 -8.83
N GLN A 131 -23.06 0.58 -9.89
CA GLN A 131 -23.70 -0.29 -10.88
C GLN A 131 -24.16 -1.62 -10.29
N ALA A 132 -23.47 -2.11 -9.26
CA ALA A 132 -23.85 -3.30 -8.52
C ALA A 132 -24.97 -3.04 -7.49
N GLY A 133 -25.39 -1.79 -7.28
CA GLY A 133 -26.41 -1.43 -6.29
C GLY A 133 -25.93 -1.52 -4.84
N VAL A 134 -24.60 -1.48 -4.61
CA VAL A 134 -24.00 -1.56 -3.26
C VAL A 134 -24.09 -0.25 -2.51
N THR A 135 -24.17 0.87 -3.23
CA THR A 135 -24.26 2.21 -2.66
C THR A 135 -25.69 2.73 -2.60
N ASP A 136 -26.67 1.93 -3.02
CA ASP A 136 -28.07 2.31 -3.01
C ASP A 136 -28.62 2.18 -1.58
N ASP A 137 -29.61 3.02 -1.25
CA ASP A 137 -30.36 2.84 0.00
C ASP A 137 -31.05 1.48 -0.03
N VAL A 138 -30.88 0.70 1.05
CA VAL A 138 -31.61 -0.56 1.18
C VAL A 138 -33.10 -0.24 1.13
N PRO A 139 -33.88 -0.86 0.21
CA PRO A 139 -35.31 -0.63 0.13
C PRO A 139 -35.98 -1.21 1.38
N VAL A 140 -36.16 -0.37 2.39
CA VAL A 140 -36.93 -0.65 3.59
C VAL A 140 -38.14 0.28 3.66
N ARG A 141 -39.19 -0.19 4.32
CA ARG A 141 -40.37 0.63 4.55
C ARG A 141 -39.99 1.80 5.48
N PRO A 142 -40.56 3.01 5.31
CA PRO A 142 -40.21 4.16 6.14
C PRO A 142 -40.31 3.91 7.64
N GLU A 143 -41.30 3.11 8.08
CA GLU A 143 -41.49 2.74 9.49
C GLU A 143 -40.38 1.83 10.06
N ASP A 144 -39.59 1.17 9.20
CA ASP A 144 -38.55 0.22 9.59
C ASP A 144 -37.14 0.86 9.64
N VAL A 145 -36.98 2.11 9.16
CA VAL A 145 -35.69 2.82 9.08
C VAL A 145 -35.03 2.95 10.45
N GLY A 146 -35.80 3.24 11.50
CA GLY A 146 -35.26 3.35 12.86
C GLY A 146 -34.67 2.03 13.37
N VAL A 147 -35.34 0.92 13.08
CA VAL A 147 -34.87 -0.43 13.44
C VAL A 147 -33.64 -0.80 12.62
N LEU A 148 -33.66 -0.52 11.31
CA LEU A 148 -32.52 -0.75 10.42
C LEU A 148 -31.28 -0.01 10.94
N ASN A 149 -31.40 1.27 11.25
CA ASN A 149 -30.28 2.07 11.76
C ASN A 149 -29.76 1.52 13.10
N GLY A 150 -30.67 1.11 13.99
CA GLY A 150 -30.31 0.42 15.23
C GLY A 150 -29.54 -0.88 14.97
N CYS A 151 -29.96 -1.67 13.99
CA CYS A 151 -29.33 -2.92 13.60
C CYS A 151 -27.99 -2.74 12.86
N ARG A 152 -27.83 -1.68 12.06
CA ARG A 152 -26.58 -1.39 11.33
C ARG A 152 -25.50 -0.82 12.25
N SER A 153 -25.88 0.03 13.20
CA SER A 153 -24.94 0.79 14.05
C SER A 153 -23.84 -0.02 14.76
N PRO A 154 -24.05 -1.27 15.22
CA PRO A 154 -22.99 -2.07 15.86
C PRO A 154 -21.98 -2.62 14.86
N TYR A 155 -22.37 -2.72 13.58
CA TYR A 155 -21.55 -3.34 12.53
C TYR A 155 -20.93 -2.30 11.59
N GLU A 156 -21.63 -1.21 11.32
CA GLU A 156 -21.26 -0.20 10.34
C GLU A 156 -20.64 1.03 10.99
N TYR A 157 -19.49 0.84 11.64
CA TYR A 157 -18.64 1.98 12.00
C TYR A 157 -17.99 2.61 10.75
N ARG A 158 -17.80 1.78 9.70
CA ARG A 158 -17.29 2.10 8.36
C ARG A 158 -17.99 1.20 7.34
N SER A 159 -18.07 1.63 6.08
CA SER A 159 -18.56 0.79 4.97
C SER A 159 -17.74 -0.50 4.90
N TYR A 160 -18.33 -1.64 4.48
CA TYR A 160 -17.58 -2.90 4.35
C TYR A 160 -16.40 -2.82 3.36
N LEU A 161 -16.41 -1.78 2.51
CA LEU A 161 -15.38 -1.41 1.56
C LEU A 161 -14.11 -0.88 2.24
N ASP A 162 -14.22 -0.34 3.45
CA ASP A 162 -13.10 0.10 4.26
C ASP A 162 -12.56 -1.09 5.05
N VAL A 163 -11.58 -1.78 4.44
CA VAL A 163 -10.98 -2.98 5.00
C VAL A 163 -10.12 -2.59 6.20
N ASP A 164 -10.56 -2.96 7.40
CA ASP A 164 -9.74 -2.87 8.61
C ASP A 164 -8.55 -3.82 8.47
N PRO A 165 -7.30 -3.38 8.45
CA PRO A 165 -6.15 -4.26 8.47
C PRO A 165 -6.00 -4.94 9.85
N PRO A 166 -5.10 -5.91 10.00
CA PRO A 166 -4.73 -6.47 11.31
C PRO A 166 -4.31 -5.39 12.31
N ALA A 167 -4.54 -5.65 13.60
CA ALA A 167 -4.08 -4.78 14.67
C ALA A 167 -2.56 -4.52 14.56
N GLY A 168 -2.14 -3.26 14.72
CA GLY A 168 -0.75 -2.85 14.58
C GLY A 168 -0.33 -2.53 13.13
N ALA A 169 -1.14 -2.87 12.12
CA ALA A 169 -0.76 -2.63 10.73
C ALA A 169 -0.76 -1.15 10.37
N TYR A 170 -1.72 -0.35 10.85
CA TYR A 170 -1.76 1.09 10.57
C TYR A 170 -0.54 1.82 11.17
N GLU A 171 -0.17 1.44 12.39
CA GLU A 171 0.98 2.00 13.11
C GLU A 171 2.29 1.73 12.37
N LEU A 172 2.43 0.53 11.81
CA LEU A 172 3.62 0.14 11.05
C LEU A 172 3.62 0.64 9.60
N ALA A 173 2.45 0.73 8.95
CA ALA A 173 2.34 1.12 7.55
C ALA A 173 2.74 2.58 7.29
N ALA A 174 2.71 3.43 8.33
CA ALA A 174 3.21 4.80 8.26
C ALA A 174 4.74 4.89 8.31
N PHE A 175 5.43 3.83 8.75
CA PHE A 175 6.89 3.77 8.86
C PHE A 175 7.52 4.95 9.62
N GLU A 176 6.81 5.55 10.58
CA GLU A 176 7.16 6.84 11.19
C GLU A 176 8.58 6.90 11.75
N ASP A 177 9.01 5.88 12.48
CA ASP A 177 10.37 5.81 13.06
C ASP A 177 11.48 5.59 12.02
N MET A 178 11.15 5.05 10.84
CA MET A 178 12.06 4.98 9.70
C MET A 178 12.07 6.28 8.88
N LEU A 179 10.91 6.87 8.62
CA LEU A 179 10.73 7.98 7.68
C LEU A 179 10.92 9.35 8.31
N ALA A 180 10.58 9.56 9.57
CA ALA A 180 10.75 10.86 10.23
C ALA A 180 12.21 11.38 10.16
N PRO A 181 13.26 10.55 10.36
CA PRO A 181 14.64 10.97 10.12
C PRO A 181 14.97 11.24 8.65
N VAL A 182 14.35 10.52 7.70
CA VAL A 182 14.57 10.70 6.25
C VAL A 182 14.03 12.05 5.80
N TYR A 183 12.83 12.43 6.24
CA TYR A 183 12.24 13.74 5.92
C TYR A 183 13.03 14.93 6.47
N ARG A 184 13.78 14.73 7.56
CA ARG A 184 14.62 15.76 8.17
C ARG A 184 16.06 15.75 7.66
N ASP A 185 16.43 14.76 6.84
CA ASP A 185 17.80 14.66 6.33
C ASP A 185 18.08 15.82 5.37
N ARG A 186 19.20 16.52 5.61
CA ARG A 186 19.57 17.69 4.82
C ARG A 186 19.69 17.38 3.34
N THR A 187 20.16 16.18 2.96
CA THR A 187 20.28 15.77 1.56
C THR A 187 18.93 15.72 0.87
N VAL A 188 17.91 15.22 1.58
CA VAL A 188 16.54 15.12 1.07
C VAL A 188 15.90 16.50 1.00
N VAL A 189 16.03 17.30 2.07
CA VAL A 189 15.50 18.66 2.13
C VAL A 189 16.11 19.54 1.05
N ASP A 190 17.44 19.51 0.88
CA ASP A 190 18.14 20.30 -0.14
C ASP A 190 17.72 19.86 -1.55
N ALA A 191 17.51 18.55 -1.79
CA ALA A 191 17.01 18.03 -3.05
C ALA A 191 15.54 18.39 -3.34
N TRP A 192 14.75 18.74 -2.32
CA TRP A 192 13.35 19.15 -2.46
C TRP A 192 13.17 20.63 -2.84
N ARG A 193 14.15 21.50 -2.52
CA ARG A 193 14.01 22.96 -2.67
C ARG A 193 13.65 23.46 -4.08
N GLY A 194 13.98 22.69 -5.12
CA GLY A 194 13.68 23.05 -6.52
C GLY A 194 12.33 22.56 -7.03
N TYR A 195 11.52 21.89 -6.19
CA TYR A 195 10.27 21.25 -6.63
C TYR A 195 9.25 22.28 -7.16
N ASP A 196 8.95 23.33 -6.41
CA ASP A 196 7.93 24.31 -6.83
C ASP A 196 8.34 25.08 -8.09
N ASP A 197 9.62 25.46 -8.16
CA ASP A 197 10.18 26.11 -9.35
C ASP A 197 10.15 25.17 -10.57
N CYS A 198 10.39 23.87 -10.39
CA CYS A 198 10.24 22.88 -11.45
C CYS A 198 8.80 22.77 -11.92
N MET A 199 7.84 22.62 -10.98
CA MET A 199 6.42 22.53 -11.31
C MET A 199 5.93 23.76 -12.07
N ARG A 200 6.34 24.96 -11.63
CA ARG A 200 5.97 26.22 -12.25
C ARG A 200 6.65 26.46 -13.60
N SER A 201 7.97 26.40 -13.66
CA SER A 201 8.73 26.82 -14.84
C SER A 201 8.71 25.80 -15.97
N ARG A 202 8.70 24.49 -15.64
CA ARG A 202 8.77 23.42 -16.64
C ARG A 202 7.39 22.89 -17.05
N HIS A 203 6.45 22.86 -16.11
CA HIS A 203 5.14 22.25 -16.32
C HIS A 203 3.97 23.24 -16.22
N GLY A 204 4.23 24.49 -15.84
CA GLY A 204 3.19 25.53 -15.77
C GLY A 204 2.22 25.38 -14.60
N TYR A 205 2.53 24.55 -13.60
CA TYR A 205 1.69 24.31 -12.45
C TYR A 205 2.14 25.16 -11.25
N ASP A 206 1.21 25.92 -10.67
CA ASP A 206 1.44 26.60 -9.39
C ASP A 206 0.84 25.75 -8.26
N VAL A 207 1.72 25.11 -7.50
CA VAL A 207 1.35 24.10 -6.50
C VAL A 207 0.93 24.74 -5.17
N GLY A 208 1.15 26.05 -5.00
CA GLY A 208 0.87 26.76 -3.75
C GLY A 208 1.69 26.23 -2.57
N ASP A 209 1.20 26.44 -1.35
CA ASP A 209 1.86 25.98 -0.12
C ASP A 209 1.56 24.51 0.22
N ASP A 210 0.50 23.91 -0.34
CA ASP A 210 0.10 22.52 -0.08
C ASP A 210 0.05 21.67 -1.37
N ARG A 211 1.15 20.93 -1.58
CA ARG A 211 1.27 19.94 -2.66
C ARG A 211 0.15 18.90 -2.64
N SER A 212 -0.28 18.46 -1.46
CA SER A 212 -1.31 17.40 -1.36
C SER A 212 -2.65 17.93 -1.87
N ASP A 213 -3.04 19.12 -1.43
CA ASP A 213 -4.29 19.75 -1.89
C ASP A 213 -4.28 19.95 -3.40
N PHE A 214 -3.15 20.37 -3.98
CA PHE A 214 -3.01 20.50 -5.43
C PHE A 214 -3.14 19.15 -6.16
N LEU A 215 -2.43 18.10 -5.70
CA LEU A 215 -2.41 16.80 -6.37
C LEU A 215 -3.72 16.03 -6.25
N PHE A 216 -4.45 16.22 -5.14
CA PHE A 216 -5.70 15.53 -4.85
C PHE A 216 -6.93 16.41 -5.09
N ALA A 217 -6.76 17.60 -5.67
CA ALA A 217 -7.87 18.42 -6.13
C ALA A 217 -8.77 17.59 -7.07
N TRP A 218 -10.07 17.56 -6.77
CA TRP A 218 -11.03 16.79 -7.55
C TRP A 218 -11.12 17.33 -8.99
N ARG A 219 -10.83 16.50 -10.00
CA ARG A 219 -10.88 16.85 -11.44
C ARG A 219 -11.81 15.98 -12.26
N PHE A 220 -12.58 15.11 -11.62
CA PHE A 220 -13.49 14.22 -12.31
C PHE A 220 -14.87 14.85 -12.47
N GLU A 221 -15.27 15.05 -13.71
CA GLU A 221 -16.62 15.48 -14.06
C GLU A 221 -17.28 14.40 -14.94
N GLY A 222 -18.60 14.25 -14.79
CA GLY A 222 -19.39 13.31 -15.58
C GLY A 222 -19.35 11.87 -15.09
N VAL A 223 -19.83 10.96 -15.95
CA VAL A 223 -19.77 9.50 -15.72
C VAL A 223 -18.45 8.95 -16.29
N PRO A 224 -17.95 7.80 -15.79
CA PRO A 224 -16.73 7.21 -16.31
C PRO A 224 -16.75 7.04 -17.82
N ASP A 225 -15.57 7.23 -18.40
CA ASP A 225 -15.29 7.16 -19.83
C ASP A 225 -16.01 8.23 -20.69
N SER A 226 -16.83 9.11 -20.08
CA SER A 226 -17.34 10.29 -20.78
C SER A 226 -16.17 11.18 -21.27
N PRO A 227 -16.41 12.04 -22.27
CA PRO A 227 -15.40 13.00 -22.72
C PRO A 227 -14.83 13.86 -21.58
N GLU A 228 -15.66 14.27 -20.63
CA GLU A 228 -15.29 15.05 -19.44
C GLU A 228 -14.42 14.22 -18.49
N TRP A 229 -14.82 12.98 -18.20
CA TRP A 229 -14.03 12.04 -17.39
C TRP A 229 -12.64 11.81 -17.96
N ARG A 230 -12.57 11.50 -19.26
CA ARG A 230 -11.30 11.25 -19.96
C ARG A 230 -10.40 12.48 -19.94
N ARG A 231 -10.97 13.69 -20.01
CA ARG A 231 -10.23 14.94 -19.90
C ARG A 231 -9.66 15.12 -18.48
N GLY A 232 -10.48 14.95 -17.45
CA GLY A 232 -10.04 15.04 -16.06
C GLY A 232 -8.94 14.02 -15.72
N LEU A 233 -9.11 12.77 -16.16
CA LEU A 233 -8.12 11.72 -16.00
C LEU A 233 -6.81 12.04 -16.73
N ALA A 234 -6.88 12.56 -17.95
CA ALA A 234 -5.69 12.98 -18.70
C ALA A 234 -4.96 14.14 -18.00
N GLU A 235 -5.71 15.11 -17.47
CA GLU A 235 -5.15 16.22 -16.70
C GLU A 235 -4.43 15.71 -15.44
N MET A 236 -5.06 14.83 -14.66
CA MET A 236 -4.40 14.25 -13.49
C MET A 236 -3.15 13.45 -13.86
N LYS A 237 -3.19 12.65 -14.93
CA LYS A 237 -2.01 11.91 -15.43
C LYS A 237 -0.87 12.87 -15.77
N ALA A 238 -1.17 14.03 -16.38
CA ALA A 238 -0.17 15.06 -16.66
C ALA A 238 0.40 15.69 -15.36
N ILE A 239 -0.47 16.03 -14.40
CA ILE A 239 -0.07 16.61 -13.10
C ILE A 239 0.85 15.66 -12.33
N PHE A 240 0.47 14.38 -12.21
CA PHE A 240 1.30 13.40 -11.51
C PHE A 240 2.60 13.10 -12.26
N ALA A 241 2.59 13.11 -13.60
CA ALA A 241 3.83 12.98 -14.37
C ALA A 241 4.79 14.16 -14.09
N ALA A 242 4.26 15.38 -14.00
CA ALA A 242 5.03 16.57 -13.62
C ALA A 242 5.57 16.47 -12.18
N ASP A 243 4.71 16.08 -11.22
CA ASP A 243 5.11 15.84 -9.83
C ASP A 243 6.27 14.86 -9.74
N VAL A 244 6.15 13.71 -10.41
CA VAL A 244 7.14 12.63 -10.43
C VAL A 244 8.45 13.07 -11.02
N ASP A 245 8.42 13.86 -12.10
CA ASP A 245 9.61 14.44 -12.72
C ASP A 245 10.29 15.42 -11.75
N CYS A 246 9.53 16.34 -11.14
CA CYS A 246 10.07 17.37 -10.26
C CYS A 246 10.55 16.85 -8.90
N ARG A 247 9.92 15.79 -8.35
CA ARG A 247 10.32 15.21 -7.06
C ARG A 247 11.40 14.16 -7.15
N ARG A 248 11.72 13.67 -8.36
CA ARG A 248 12.67 12.57 -8.57
C ARG A 248 13.99 12.73 -7.82
N PRO A 249 14.63 13.92 -7.76
CA PRO A 249 15.88 14.08 -7.01
C PRO A 249 15.71 13.76 -5.52
N ALA A 250 14.68 14.32 -4.90
CA ALA A 250 14.39 14.13 -3.49
C ALA A 250 13.93 12.70 -3.18
N TYR A 251 13.09 12.10 -4.03
CA TYR A 251 12.70 10.70 -3.92
C TYR A 251 13.92 9.76 -4.00
N THR A 252 14.84 10.01 -4.93
CA THR A 252 16.07 9.22 -5.05
C THR A 252 16.94 9.33 -3.80
N ALA A 253 17.10 10.55 -3.26
CA ALA A 253 17.84 10.78 -2.03
C ALA A 253 17.16 10.09 -0.83
N ALA A 254 15.85 10.18 -0.73
CA ALA A 254 15.08 9.61 0.36
C ALA A 254 15.09 8.07 0.32
N MET A 255 14.87 7.47 -0.85
CA MET A 255 14.89 6.01 -1.02
C MET A 255 16.26 5.41 -0.70
N ARG A 256 17.36 6.14 -0.93
CA ARG A 256 18.69 5.70 -0.51
C ARG A 256 18.80 5.59 1.00
N LEU A 257 18.26 6.55 1.74
CA LEU A 257 18.26 6.54 3.21
C LEU A 257 17.30 5.48 3.75
N VAL A 258 16.13 5.30 3.12
CA VAL A 258 15.18 4.25 3.48
C VAL A 258 15.83 2.87 3.30
N ASP A 259 16.46 2.60 2.16
CA ASP A 259 17.08 1.31 1.85
C ASP A 259 18.13 0.90 2.89
N GLN A 260 18.92 1.86 3.39
CA GLN A 260 19.91 1.65 4.45
C GLN A 260 19.29 1.32 5.82
N ARG A 261 18.05 1.77 6.06
CA ARG A 261 17.35 1.63 7.35
C ARG A 261 16.42 0.42 7.37
N LEU A 262 16.01 -0.07 6.20
CA LEU A 262 14.92 -1.01 6.05
C LEU A 262 15.14 -2.32 6.82
N ASP A 263 16.33 -2.90 6.75
CA ASP A 263 16.59 -4.19 7.41
C ASP A 263 16.62 -4.06 8.94
N ALA A 264 17.23 -3.01 9.47
CA ALA A 264 17.23 -2.74 10.90
C ALA A 264 15.81 -2.46 11.42
N TRP A 265 15.00 -1.73 10.64
CA TRP A 265 13.60 -1.50 10.95
C TRP A 265 12.81 -2.81 10.97
N LYS A 266 12.98 -3.66 9.95
CA LYS A 266 12.30 -4.97 9.88
C LYS A 266 12.68 -5.88 11.04
N GLU A 267 13.94 -5.89 11.46
CA GLU A 267 14.35 -6.69 12.62
C GLU A 267 13.75 -6.15 13.91
N LYS A 268 13.75 -4.82 14.10
CA LYS A 268 13.13 -4.17 15.27
C LYS A 268 11.65 -4.54 15.43
N HIS A 269 10.90 -4.61 14.33
CA HIS A 269 9.45 -4.88 14.32
C HIS A 269 9.10 -6.33 13.92
N ARG A 270 10.06 -7.25 14.02
CA ARG A 270 9.90 -8.62 13.50
C ARG A 270 8.72 -9.37 14.13
N SER A 271 8.48 -9.19 15.43
CA SER A 271 7.37 -9.82 16.14
C SER A 271 6.01 -9.35 15.64
N GLU A 272 5.86 -8.05 15.45
CA GLU A 272 4.66 -7.36 14.99
C GLU A 272 4.35 -7.74 13.55
N LEU A 273 5.35 -7.73 12.66
CA LEU A 273 5.23 -8.19 11.29
C LEU A 273 4.75 -9.65 11.23
N LEU A 274 5.32 -10.53 12.07
CA LEU A 274 4.87 -11.93 12.13
C LEU A 274 3.43 -12.07 12.65
N ALA A 275 2.99 -11.21 13.58
CA ALA A 275 1.62 -11.19 14.07
C ALA A 275 0.64 -10.76 12.97
N ILE A 276 0.95 -9.67 12.27
CA ILE A 276 0.17 -9.18 11.13
C ILE A 276 0.03 -10.25 10.04
N ARG A 277 1.13 -10.92 9.65
CA ARG A 277 1.10 -12.00 8.66
C ARG A 277 0.29 -13.23 9.12
N ARG A 278 0.31 -13.57 10.41
CA ARG A 278 -0.57 -14.63 10.94
C ARG A 278 -2.04 -14.24 10.83
N GLU A 279 -2.36 -13.00 11.20
CA GLU A 279 -3.73 -12.52 11.17
C GLU A 279 -4.29 -12.44 9.74
N TRP A 280 -3.50 -11.96 8.77
CA TRP A 280 -3.90 -12.00 7.36
C TRP A 280 -4.23 -13.43 6.89
N ARG A 281 -3.38 -14.41 7.21
CA ARG A 281 -3.66 -15.82 6.87
C ARG A 281 -4.93 -16.35 7.53
N ASN A 282 -5.20 -15.98 8.77
CA ASN A 282 -6.43 -16.37 9.47
C ASN A 282 -7.67 -15.82 8.76
N ARG A 283 -7.62 -14.57 8.32
CA ARG A 283 -8.70 -13.90 7.60
C ARG A 283 -8.93 -14.53 6.23
N VAL A 284 -7.88 -14.84 5.47
CA VAL A 284 -7.99 -15.60 4.21
C VAL A 284 -8.64 -16.97 4.45
N ALA A 285 -8.20 -17.71 5.46
CA ALA A 285 -8.77 -19.02 5.80
C ALA A 285 -10.23 -18.94 6.27
N ALA A 286 -10.62 -17.86 6.94
CA ALA A 286 -12.00 -17.62 7.35
C ALA A 286 -12.88 -17.25 6.15
N ALA A 287 -12.42 -16.35 5.28
CA ALA A 287 -13.12 -15.92 4.08
C ALA A 287 -13.38 -17.08 3.11
N ALA A 288 -12.45 -18.04 3.01
CA ALA A 288 -12.60 -19.22 2.16
C ALA A 288 -13.80 -20.12 2.52
N LYS A 289 -14.39 -19.95 3.71
CA LYS A 289 -15.57 -20.69 4.18
C LYS A 289 -16.89 -19.97 3.90
N LEU A 290 -16.83 -18.74 3.39
CA LEU A 290 -17.98 -17.90 3.14
C LEU A 290 -18.43 -18.00 1.67
N PRO A 291 -19.73 -17.87 1.39
CA PRO A 291 -20.20 -17.72 0.02
C PRO A 291 -19.71 -16.38 -0.55
N ARG A 292 -19.39 -16.39 -1.84
CA ARG A 292 -19.00 -15.19 -2.61
C ARG A 292 -20.23 -14.54 -3.21
#